data_AF-A0A1F6IBU8-F1
#
_entry.id   AF-A0A1F6IBU8-F1
#
_cell.length_a   1.000
_cell.length_b   1.000
_cell.length_c   1.000
_cell.angle_alpha   90.00
_cell.angle_beta   90.00
_cell.angle_gamma   90.00
#
_symmetry.space_group_name_H-M   'P 1'
#
loop_
_entity.id
_entity.type
_entity.pdbx_description
1 polymer ?
#
loop_
_entity_poly.entity_id
_entity_poly.type
_entity_poly.pdbx_seq_one_letter_code
_entity_poly.pdbx_strand_id
1 'polypeptide(L)' 'VADSQAFDISKKLGEFKSLKGKVFACETCLAVRSKSESKVCPTTTMKELVKMIEESDKVLTFG' A
#
# COMPACT_ATOMS: atom_id res chain seq x y z
N VAL A 1 4.34 -11.04 -1.62
CA VAL A 1 5.74 -10.77 -2.00
C VAL A 1 6.57 -11.70 -1.15
N ALA A 2 7.50 -12.46 -1.74
CA ALA A 2 8.39 -13.29 -0.94
C ALA A 2 9.51 -12.41 -0.39
N ASP A 3 9.82 -12.56 0.90
CA ASP A 3 10.95 -11.89 1.51
C ASP A 3 12.26 -12.40 0.89
N SER A 4 13.30 -11.56 0.96
CA SER A 4 14.64 -11.89 0.45
C SER A 4 15.66 -11.82 1.58
N GLN A 5 16.86 -12.35 1.36
CA GLN A 5 17.94 -12.28 2.35
C GLN A 5 18.32 -10.84 2.72
N ALA A 6 18.18 -9.90 1.79
CA ALA A 6 18.49 -8.49 2.00
C ALA A 6 17.29 -7.68 2.54
N PHE A 7 16.06 -8.13 2.29
CA PHE A 7 14.85 -7.36 2.60
C PHE A 7 13.73 -8.24 3.16
N ASP A 8 13.40 -8.01 4.43
CA ASP A 8 12.24 -8.55 5.13
C ASP A 8 11.08 -7.54 5.06
N ILE A 9 10.33 -7.62 3.97
CA ILE A 9 9.23 -6.71 3.65
C ILE A 9 8.02 -7.02 4.53
N SER A 10 7.78 -8.31 4.80
CA SER A 10 6.68 -8.77 5.65
C SER A 10 6.78 -8.20 7.06
N LYS A 11 7.97 -8.25 7.69
CA LYS A 11 8.19 -7.66 9.02
C LYS A 11 7.98 -6.15 9.02
N LYS A 12 8.55 -5.45 8.03
CA LYS A 12 8.40 -3.97 7.93
C LYS A 12 6.95 -3.55 7.73
N LEU A 13 6.18 -4.32 6.96
CA LEU A 13 4.74 -4.09 6.80
C LEU A 13 3.98 -4.28 8.12
N GLY A 14 4.36 -5.27 8.93
CA GLY A 14 3.83 -5.47 10.29
C GLY A 14 4.16 -4.31 11.23
N GLU A 15 5.43 -3.87 11.27
CA GLU A 15 5.87 -2.71 12.06
C GLU A 15 5.10 -1.45 11.67
N PHE A 16 4.96 -1.18 10.37
CA PHE A 16 4.22 0.00 9.88
C PHE A 16 2.76 0.02 10.36
N LYS A 17 2.09 -1.14 10.33
CA LYS A 17 0.72 -1.27 10.85
C LYS A 17 0.64 -1.07 12.37
N SER A 18 1.63 -1.58 13.12
CA SER A 18 1.67 -1.41 14.59
C SER A 18 1.78 0.07 14.97
N LEU A 19 2.40 0.89 14.12
CA LEU A 19 2.49 2.34 14.23
C LEU A 19 1.25 3.07 13.68
N LYS A 20 0.13 2.36 13.49
CA LYS A 20 -1.14 2.85 12.91
C LYS A 20 -1.03 3.33 11.47
N GLY A 21 0.04 2.95 10.76
CA GLY A 21 0.19 3.19 9.33
C GLY A 21 -0.87 2.43 8.52
N LYS A 22 -1.45 3.11 7.53
CA LYS A 22 -2.45 2.54 6.62
C LYS A 22 -1.81 2.26 5.26
N VAL A 23 -2.07 1.08 4.71
CA VAL A 23 -1.54 0.67 3.40
C VAL A 23 -2.71 0.25 2.53
N PHE A 24 -2.75 0.80 1.31
CA PHE A 24 -3.81 0.56 0.35
C PHE A 24 -3.22 0.02 -0.95
N ALA A 25 -3.99 -0.80 -1.66
CA ALA A 25 -3.64 -1.29 -2.98
C ALA A 25 -4.61 -0.72 -4.03
N CYS A 26 -4.07 -0.16 -5.12
CA CYS A 26 -4.92 0.29 -6.22
C CYS A 26 -5.55 -0.92 -6.92
N GLU A 27 -6.88 -0.96 -6.96
CA GLU A 27 -7.67 -2.08 -7.47
C GLU A 27 -7.33 -2.40 -8.94
N THR A 28 -7.38 -1.39 -9.81
CA THR A 28 -7.08 -1.55 -11.24
C THR A 28 -5.64 -2.01 -11.48
N CYS A 29 -4.70 -1.56 -10.65
CA CYS A 29 -3.30 -1.98 -10.69
C CYS A 29 -3.09 -3.45 -10.32
N LEU A 30 -3.91 -4.00 -9.40
CA LEU A 30 -3.90 -5.42 -9.06
C LEU A 30 -4.48 -6.24 -10.21
N ALA A 31 -5.62 -5.81 -10.76
CA ALA A 31 -6.29 -6.49 -11.87
C ALA A 31 -5.37 -6.63 -13.09
N VAL A 32 -4.71 -5.54 -13.51
CA VAL A 32 -3.77 -5.55 -14.66
C VAL A 32 -2.56 -6.45 -14.40
N ARG A 33 -2.19 -6.67 -13.14
CA ARG A 33 -1.08 -7.57 -12.75
C ARG A 33 -1.55 -8.98 -12.40
N SER A 34 -2.82 -9.31 -12.66
CA SER A 34 -3.44 -10.59 -12.30
C SER A 34 -3.25 -10.96 -10.82
N LYS A 35 -3.31 -9.98 -9.93
CA LYS A 35 -3.24 -10.17 -8.47
C LYS A 35 -4.61 -9.97 -7.84
N SER A 36 -4.90 -10.78 -6.82
CA SER A 36 -6.09 -10.64 -6.01
C SER A 36 -5.85 -9.71 -4.82
N GLU A 37 -6.96 -9.25 -4.23
CA GLU A 37 -6.94 -8.48 -2.99
C GLU A 37 -6.30 -9.28 -1.84
N SER A 38 -5.72 -8.57 -0.89
CA SER A 38 -5.07 -9.14 0.29
C SER A 38 -5.78 -8.68 1.55
N LYS A 39 -5.89 -9.57 2.55
CA LYS A 39 -6.33 -9.19 3.90
C LYS A 39 -5.43 -8.14 4.56
N VAL A 40 -4.21 -8.00 4.06
CA VAL A 40 -3.18 -7.12 4.62
C VAL A 40 -3.29 -5.69 4.08
N CYS A 41 -3.70 -5.51 2.83
CA CYS A 41 -3.83 -4.20 2.19
C CYS A 41 -5.18 -4.12 1.48
N PRO A 42 -6.18 -3.43 2.07
CA PRO A 42 -7.46 -3.23 1.41
C PRO A 42 -7.27 -2.47 0.09
N THR A 43 -8.17 -2.73 -0.85
CA THR A 43 -8.19 -2.03 -2.12
C THR A 43 -8.69 -0.60 -1.96
N THR A 44 -8.24 0.25 -2.89
CA THR A 44 -8.63 1.66 -2.96
C THR A 44 -8.83 2.07 -4.42
N THR A 45 -9.49 3.21 -4.61
CA THR A 45 -9.76 3.80 -5.92
C THR A 45 -8.94 5.06 -6.14
N MET A 46 -8.88 5.53 -7.39
CA MET A 46 -8.22 6.80 -7.71
C MET A 46 -8.87 8.01 -7.00
N LYS A 47 -10.19 7.95 -6.71
CA LYS A 47 -10.88 9.04 -5.99
C LYS A 47 -10.40 9.14 -4.54
N GLU A 48 -10.25 8.01 -3.87
CA GLU A 48 -9.72 7.96 -2.50
C GLU A 48 -8.25 8.42 -2.44
N LEU A 49 -7.44 8.09 -3.46
CA LEU A 49 -6.07 8.60 -3.55
C LEU A 49 -6.05 10.13 -3.68
N VAL A 50 -6.88 10.71 -4.56
CA VAL A 50 -6.96 12.17 -4.72
C VAL A 50 -7.37 12.83 -3.41
N LYS A 51 -8.39 12.30 -2.73
CA LYS A 51 -8.81 12.79 -1.41
C LYS A 51 -7.66 12.74 -0.39
N MET A 52 -6.92 11.64 -0.35
CA MET A 52 -5.78 11.47 0.56
C MET A 52 -4.67 12.49 0.28
N ILE A 53 -4.46 12.85 -1.00
CA ILE A 53 -3.52 13.90 -1.41
C ILE A 53 -4.01 15.28 -0.96
N GLU A 54 -5.28 15.60 -1.20
CA GLU A 54 -5.89 16.89 -0.82
C GLU A 54 -5.88 17.12 0.70
N GLU A 55 -6.06 16.06 1.49
CA GLU A 55 -6.07 16.12 2.96
C GLU A 55 -4.66 16.07 3.58
N SER A 56 -3.61 15.84 2.78
CA SER A 56 -2.23 15.71 3.28
C SER A 56 -1.45 17.01 3.18
N ASP A 57 -0.78 17.40 4.26
CA ASP A 57 0.14 18.57 4.25
C ASP A 57 1.35 18.34 3.33
N LYS A 58 1.77 17.08 3.16
CA LYS A 58 2.94 16.68 2.38
C LYS A 58 2.70 15.33 1.72
N VAL A 59 3.18 15.20 0.48
CA VAL A 59 3.15 13.96 -0.29
C VAL A 59 4.57 13.61 -0.72
N LEU A 60 4.99 12.38 -0.43
CA LEU A 60 6.26 11.83 -0.88
C LEU A 60 5.99 10.72 -1.90
N THR A 61 6.61 10.81 -3.08
CA THR A 61 6.46 9.83 -4.15
C THR A 61 7.78 9.12 -4.39
N PHE A 62 7.74 7.79 -4.46
CA PHE A 62 8.87 6.95 -4.83
C PHE A 62 8.63 6.41 -6.24
N GLY A 63 9.61 6.60 -7.12
CA GLY A 63 9.59 6.14 -8.52
C GLY A 63 10.22 4.77 -8.71
#